data_AF-A0A7S4UY07-F1
#
_entry.id   AF-A0A7S4UY07-F1
#
_cell.length_a   1.000
_cell.length_b   1.000
_cell.length_c   1.000
_cell.angle_alpha   90.00
_cell.angle_beta   90.00
_cell.angle_gamma   90.00
#
_symmetry.space_group_name_H-M   'P 1'
#
loop_
_entity.id
_entity.type
_entity.pdbx_description
1 polymer ?
#
loop_
_entity_poly.entity_id
_entity_poly.type
_entity_poly.pdbx_seq_one_letter_code
_entity_poly.pdbx_strand_id
1 'polypeptide(L)'
;PYRLLQEKIDDDDDEKSDVRKKNNGCNEKLPLGPDDPSFMANPRILEKIVHLINRRPSSHCNEKEAYLLLQSNCEDVALYIHDYITSKHHLEAIASAVPRLSFNGMTFSSRTKTWLQNHHAKDKNLKRALGQQWSCESMIPIMTETEALCLHQSTPVHRCLFKK
;
A
#
# COMPACT_ATOMS: atom_id res chain seq x y z
N PRO A 1 -7.08 -15.30 -24.82
CA PRO A 1 -6.85 -14.72 -26.16
C PRO A 1 -7.75 -13.50 -26.40
N TYR A 2 -7.25 -12.30 -26.09
CA TYR A 2 -8.05 -11.07 -26.23
C TYR A 2 -7.86 -10.46 -27.63
N ARG A 3 -8.99 -10.26 -28.32
CA ARG A 3 -9.11 -9.57 -29.61
C ARG A 3 -8.77 -8.09 -29.44
N LEU A 4 -7.77 -7.63 -30.19
CA LEU A 4 -7.50 -6.21 -30.44
C LEU A 4 -8.57 -5.67 -31.39
N LEU A 5 -9.24 -4.59 -31.01
CA LEU A 5 -9.96 -3.73 -31.95
C LEU A 5 -8.93 -2.76 -32.55
N GLN A 6 -8.63 -2.94 -33.83
CA GLN A 6 -7.92 -1.96 -34.65
C GLN A 6 -8.95 -0.94 -35.15
N GLU A 7 -8.88 0.29 -34.63
CA GLU A 7 -9.46 1.44 -35.31
C GLU A 7 -8.42 1.98 -36.29
N LYS A 8 -8.83 2.09 -37.56
CA LYS A 8 -8.11 2.82 -38.60
C LYS A 8 -8.26 4.30 -38.34
N ILE A 9 -7.15 5.04 -38.40
CA ILE A 9 -7.15 6.49 -38.52
C ILE A 9 -6.32 6.79 -39.77
N ASP A 10 -6.98 7.39 -40.75
CA ASP A 10 -6.37 7.89 -41.97
C ASP A 10 -5.53 9.14 -41.67
N ASP A 11 -4.36 9.22 -42.31
CA ASP A 11 -3.44 10.36 -42.27
C ASP A 11 -4.03 11.56 -43.01
N ASP A 12 -3.97 12.74 -42.40
CA ASP A 12 -3.82 14.01 -43.14
C ASP A 12 -3.09 15.04 -42.24
N ASP A 13 -2.04 15.60 -42.82
CA ASP A 13 -1.09 16.55 -42.27
C ASP A 13 -1.73 17.88 -41.85
N ASP A 14 -1.39 18.37 -40.65
CA ASP A 14 -1.22 19.80 -40.43
C ASP A 14 -0.31 20.07 -39.22
N GLU A 15 0.82 20.72 -39.49
CA GLU A 15 1.78 21.26 -38.55
C GLU A 15 1.10 22.11 -37.47
N LYS A 16 0.95 21.56 -36.26
CA LYS A 16 0.99 22.36 -35.02
C LYS A 16 1.85 21.64 -34.01
N SER A 17 2.93 22.30 -33.64
CA SER A 17 3.84 21.98 -32.54
C SER A 17 3.08 21.95 -31.22
N ASP A 18 2.42 20.83 -30.94
CA ASP A 18 1.81 20.57 -29.64
C ASP A 18 2.92 20.16 -28.68
N VAL A 19 3.33 21.14 -27.87
CA VAL A 19 4.08 20.92 -26.64
C VAL A 19 3.31 19.86 -25.86
N ARG A 20 3.75 18.61 -25.95
CA ARG A 20 3.32 17.53 -25.06
C ARG A 20 3.65 17.99 -23.65
N LYS A 21 2.71 18.68 -23.01
CA LYS A 21 2.66 18.80 -21.57
C LYS A 21 2.70 17.37 -21.07
N LYS A 22 3.86 16.95 -20.58
CA LYS A 22 3.94 15.86 -19.63
C LYS A 22 2.90 16.20 -18.59
N ASN A 23 1.76 15.51 -18.62
CA ASN A 23 0.83 15.47 -17.52
C ASN A 23 1.61 14.81 -16.38
N ASN A 24 2.40 15.62 -15.68
CA ASN A 24 2.78 15.35 -14.32
C ASN A 24 1.44 15.27 -13.60
N GLY A 25 0.96 14.06 -13.36
CA GLY A 25 -0.17 13.81 -12.48
C GLY A 25 0.23 14.40 -11.13
N CYS A 26 -0.21 15.63 -10.91
CA CYS A 26 0.10 16.42 -9.73
C CYS A 26 -0.70 15.86 -8.57
N ASN A 27 -0.16 14.84 -7.92
CA ASN A 27 -0.35 14.66 -6.47
C ASN A 27 0.40 15.81 -5.78
N GLU A 28 -0.06 17.05 -6.00
CA GLU A 28 0.71 18.27 -5.74
C GLU A 28 1.02 18.46 -4.25
N LYS A 29 0.23 17.84 -3.37
CA LYS A 29 0.53 17.67 -1.94
C LYS A 29 -0.09 16.37 -1.44
N LEU A 30 0.65 15.26 -1.50
CA LEU A 30 0.29 14.12 -0.66
C LEU A 30 0.38 14.56 0.81
N PRO A 31 -0.58 14.16 1.66
CA PRO A 31 -0.53 14.45 3.09
C PRO A 31 0.83 14.03 3.65
N LEU A 32 1.43 14.88 4.48
CA LEU A 32 2.79 14.68 4.98
C LEU A 32 2.88 13.44 5.87
N GLY A 33 1.84 13.19 6.66
CA GLY A 33 1.78 12.05 7.55
C GLY A 33 0.49 11.97 8.36
N PRO A 34 0.46 11.14 9.40
CA PRO A 34 -0.74 10.78 10.15
C PRO A 34 -1.43 11.93 10.90
N ASP A 35 -0.68 12.99 11.22
CA ASP A 35 -1.22 14.18 11.90
C ASP A 35 -2.09 15.05 10.98
N ASP A 36 -2.00 14.84 9.66
CA ASP A 36 -2.83 15.51 8.67
C ASP A 36 -4.23 14.83 8.62
N PRO A 37 -5.33 15.56 8.86
CA PRO A 37 -6.68 15.00 8.78
C PRO A 37 -7.04 14.44 7.40
N SER A 38 -6.38 14.90 6.34
CA SER A 38 -6.55 14.40 4.97
C SER A 38 -5.76 13.12 4.68
N PHE A 39 -4.86 12.72 5.59
CA PHE A 39 -4.20 11.42 5.53
C PHE A 39 -5.23 10.32 5.76
N MET A 40 -5.45 9.49 4.74
CA MET A 40 -6.49 8.44 4.78
C MET A 40 -6.32 7.46 5.95
N ALA A 41 -5.08 7.22 6.36
CA ALA A 41 -4.74 6.36 7.48
C ALA A 41 -4.47 7.14 8.77
N ASN A 42 -5.14 8.27 9.01
CA ASN A 42 -4.98 9.00 10.27
C ASN A 42 -5.51 8.19 11.48
N PRO A 43 -5.09 8.51 12.72
CA PRO A 43 -5.49 7.79 13.92
C PRO A 43 -7.01 7.60 14.07
N ARG A 44 -7.81 8.62 13.75
CA ARG A 44 -9.28 8.58 13.89
C ARG A 44 -9.91 7.51 13.00
N ILE A 45 -9.40 7.33 11.78
CA ILE A 45 -9.88 6.29 10.86
C ILE A 45 -9.41 4.91 11.33
N LEU A 46 -8.15 4.78 11.71
CA LEU A 46 -7.61 3.51 12.19
C LEU A 46 -8.33 3.01 13.45
N GLU A 47 -8.66 3.90 14.39
CA GLU A 47 -9.45 3.56 15.60
C GLU A 47 -10.83 3.05 15.25
N LYS A 48 -11.51 3.64 14.26
CA LYS A 48 -12.80 3.16 13.80
C LYS A 48 -12.70 1.76 13.20
N ILE A 49 -11.67 1.50 12.39
CA ILE A 49 -11.42 0.18 11.80
C ILE A 49 -11.21 -0.85 12.92
N VAL A 50 -10.31 -0.56 13.86
CA VAL A 50 -10.06 -1.42 15.02
C VAL A 50 -11.33 -1.66 15.82
N HIS A 51 -12.13 -0.62 16.09
CA HIS A 51 -13.40 -0.74 16.81
C HIS A 51 -14.41 -1.63 16.07
N LEU A 52 -14.53 -1.49 14.74
CA LEU A 52 -15.45 -2.30 13.93
C LEU A 52 -15.06 -3.77 13.92
N ILE A 53 -13.77 -4.08 13.78
CA ILE A 53 -13.25 -5.44 13.87
C ILE A 53 -13.48 -6.01 15.27
N ASN A 54 -13.35 -5.17 16.30
CA ASN A 54 -13.50 -5.58 17.68
C ASN A 54 -14.93 -5.73 18.17
N ARG A 55 -15.94 -5.27 17.41
CA ARG A 55 -17.34 -5.46 17.80
C ARG A 55 -17.62 -6.95 18.02
N ARG A 56 -18.17 -7.28 19.19
CA ARG A 56 -18.66 -8.63 19.46
C ARG A 56 -19.84 -8.90 18.52
N PRO A 57 -19.89 -10.04 17.83
CA PRO A 57 -21.11 -10.44 17.17
C PRO A 57 -22.23 -10.52 18.20
N SER A 58 -23.40 -9.99 17.86
CA SER A 58 -24.63 -10.20 18.63
C SER A 58 -24.84 -11.70 18.82
N SER A 59 -25.38 -12.07 19.98
CA SER A 59 -25.41 -13.37 20.68
C SER A 59 -25.91 -14.62 19.91
N HIS A 60 -26.07 -14.58 18.59
CA HIS A 60 -26.60 -15.66 17.76
C HIS A 60 -25.66 -16.09 16.62
N CYS A 61 -24.43 -15.57 16.58
CA CYS A 61 -23.41 -16.00 15.62
C CYS A 61 -22.20 -16.53 16.39
N ASN A 62 -21.81 -17.79 16.12
CA ASN A 62 -20.53 -18.37 16.54
C ASN A 62 -19.40 -17.33 16.37
N GLU A 63 -18.47 -17.27 17.32
CA GLU A 63 -17.32 -16.35 17.30
C GLU A 63 -16.67 -16.34 15.91
N LYS A 64 -16.96 -15.31 15.11
CA LYS A 64 -16.35 -15.17 13.79
C LYS A 64 -15.01 -14.50 14.00
N GLU A 65 -13.95 -15.21 13.64
CA GLU A 65 -12.63 -14.62 13.45
C GLU A 65 -12.75 -13.45 12.47
N ALA A 66 -12.10 -12.34 12.81
CA ALA A 66 -12.11 -11.15 11.99
C ALA A 66 -10.69 -10.84 11.54
N TYR A 67 -10.56 -10.61 10.24
CA TYR A 67 -9.28 -10.39 9.58
C TYR A 67 -9.22 -8.98 8.98
N LEU A 68 -8.04 -8.37 9.06
CA LEU A 68 -7.74 -7.10 8.40
C LEU A 68 -6.53 -7.26 7.52
N LEU A 69 -6.71 -7.08 6.22
CA LEU A 69 -5.62 -7.06 5.26
C LEU A 69 -5.18 -5.62 5.02
N LEU A 70 -3.91 -5.32 5.31
CA LEU A 70 -3.24 -4.09 4.93
C LEU A 70 -2.49 -4.30 3.62
N GLN A 71 -2.70 -3.41 2.65
CA GLN A 71 -1.90 -3.33 1.43
C GLN A 71 -1.54 -1.88 1.13
N SER A 72 -0.27 -1.60 0.88
CA SER A 72 0.20 -0.26 0.49
C SER A 72 1.46 -0.38 -0.38
N ASN A 73 1.61 0.48 -1.39
CA ASN A 73 2.86 0.63 -2.14
C ASN A 73 3.81 1.69 -1.53
N CYS A 74 3.41 2.30 -0.41
CA CYS A 74 4.18 3.28 0.33
C CYS A 74 4.63 2.66 1.65
N GLU A 75 5.94 2.40 1.77
CA GLU A 75 6.51 1.68 2.93
C GLU A 75 6.31 2.41 4.26
N ASP A 76 6.47 3.73 4.26
CA ASP A 76 6.28 4.59 5.43
C ASP A 76 4.85 4.50 5.97
N VAL A 77 3.87 4.54 5.07
CA VAL A 77 2.45 4.39 5.40
C VAL A 77 2.15 2.98 5.92
N ALA A 78 2.70 1.95 5.26
CA ALA A 78 2.48 0.57 5.66
C ALA A 78 3.00 0.30 7.07
N LEU A 79 4.22 0.73 7.36
CA LEU A 79 4.85 0.59 8.67
C LEU A 79 4.09 1.35 9.75
N TYR A 80 3.68 2.59 9.46
CA TYR A 80 2.87 3.36 10.39
C TYR A 80 1.55 2.65 10.74
N ILE A 81 0.80 2.18 9.74
CA ILE A 81 -0.47 1.48 9.99
C ILE A 81 -0.23 0.19 10.78
N HIS A 82 0.81 -0.57 10.44
CA HIS A 82 1.17 -1.78 11.15
C HIS A 82 1.46 -1.51 12.64
N ASP A 83 2.30 -0.52 12.92
CA ASP A 83 2.70 -0.18 14.29
C ASP A 83 1.54 0.40 15.08
N TYR A 84 0.71 1.19 14.42
CA TYR A 84 -0.53 1.69 15.01
C TYR A 84 -1.46 0.54 15.42
N ILE A 85 -1.74 -0.40 14.51
CA ILE A 85 -2.66 -1.50 14.77
C ILE A 85 -2.13 -2.43 15.88
N THR A 86 -0.86 -2.83 15.78
CA THR A 86 -0.23 -3.74 16.76
C THR A 86 -0.14 -3.12 18.15
N SER A 87 0.00 -1.79 18.26
CA SER A 87 -0.02 -1.09 19.56
C SER A 87 -1.37 -1.15 20.29
N LYS A 88 -2.47 -1.46 19.60
CA LYS A 88 -3.82 -1.39 20.17
C LYS A 88 -4.27 -2.67 20.90
N HIS A 89 -3.37 -3.62 21.21
CA HIS A 89 -3.60 -4.86 21.98
C HIS A 89 -4.79 -5.75 21.56
N HIS A 90 -5.40 -5.49 20.41
CA HIS A 90 -6.62 -6.18 19.97
C HIS A 90 -6.48 -6.86 18.62
N LEU A 91 -5.40 -6.60 17.90
CA LEU A 91 -5.13 -7.19 16.60
C LEU A 91 -3.67 -7.62 16.54
N GLU A 92 -3.46 -8.87 16.14
CA GLU A 92 -2.15 -9.49 16.02
C GLU A 92 -1.78 -9.62 14.54
N ALA A 93 -0.59 -9.19 14.17
CA ALA A 93 -0.04 -9.44 12.84
C ALA A 93 0.30 -10.93 12.68
N ILE A 94 -0.23 -11.56 11.64
CA ILE A 94 -0.05 -12.97 11.33
C ILE A 94 1.25 -13.16 10.54
N ALA A 95 1.98 -14.23 10.83
CA ALA A 95 3.12 -14.63 10.01
C ALA A 95 2.64 -15.03 8.60
N SER A 96 3.25 -14.42 7.60
CA SER A 96 3.11 -14.76 6.19
C SER A 96 3.78 -16.10 5.89
N ALA A 97 3.10 -16.95 5.12
CA ALA A 97 3.69 -18.17 4.57
C ALA A 97 4.82 -17.89 3.57
N VAL A 98 4.80 -16.69 2.96
CA VAL A 98 5.77 -16.22 1.97
C VAL A 98 6.36 -14.89 2.46
N PRO A 99 7.25 -14.93 3.45
CA PRO A 99 7.75 -13.73 4.11
C PRO A 99 8.64 -12.90 3.18
N ARG A 100 8.58 -11.58 3.34
CA ARG A 100 9.40 -10.66 2.57
C ARG A 100 10.76 -10.49 3.23
N LEU A 101 11.79 -11.10 2.65
CA LEU A 101 13.15 -11.09 3.22
C LEU A 101 14.06 -10.01 2.62
N SER A 102 13.76 -9.51 1.41
CA SER A 102 14.53 -8.44 0.77
C SER A 102 13.68 -7.60 -0.19
N PHE A 103 14.24 -6.47 -0.62
CA PHE A 103 13.71 -5.62 -1.69
C PHE A 103 14.63 -5.61 -2.92
N ASN A 104 15.49 -6.62 -3.07
CA ASN A 104 16.49 -6.65 -4.14
C ASN A 104 15.82 -6.57 -5.52
N GLY A 105 16.34 -5.70 -6.39
CA GLY A 105 15.80 -5.48 -7.73
C GLY A 105 14.50 -4.66 -7.79
N MET A 106 14.00 -4.14 -6.65
CA MET A 106 12.79 -3.32 -6.62
C MET A 106 13.09 -1.82 -6.66
N THR A 107 12.18 -1.08 -7.27
CA THR A 107 12.22 0.39 -7.33
C THR A 107 11.26 0.97 -6.30
N PHE A 108 11.71 1.95 -5.52
CA PHE A 108 10.85 2.66 -4.58
C PHE A 108 10.25 3.92 -5.19
N SER A 109 9.05 4.29 -4.72
CA SER A 109 8.43 5.58 -5.03
C SER A 109 9.32 6.74 -4.56
N SER A 110 9.16 7.93 -5.16
CA SER A 110 9.89 9.13 -4.72
C SER A 110 9.64 9.44 -3.24
N ARG A 111 8.41 9.26 -2.75
CA ARG A 111 8.04 9.44 -1.34
C ARG A 111 8.84 8.49 -0.45
N THR A 112 8.85 7.20 -0.76
CA THR A 112 9.57 6.20 0.03
C THR A 112 11.08 6.46 -0.01
N LYS A 113 11.64 6.86 -1.16
CA LYS A 113 13.05 7.25 -1.26
C LYS A 113 13.38 8.43 -0.35
N THR A 114 12.59 9.50 -0.37
CA THR A 114 12.78 10.67 0.51
C THR A 114 12.68 10.28 1.98
N TRP A 115 11.69 9.47 2.35
CA TRP A 115 11.53 8.97 3.72
C TRP A 115 12.76 8.15 4.16
N LEU A 116 13.21 7.20 3.34
CA LEU A 116 14.41 6.41 3.60
C LEU A 116 15.64 7.29 3.78
N GLN A 117 15.85 8.28 2.91
CA GLN A 117 16.99 9.21 3.01
C GLN A 117 16.97 10.01 4.32
N ASN A 118 15.81 10.55 4.68
CA ASN A 118 15.64 11.34 5.89
C ASN A 118 15.85 10.53 7.17
N HIS A 119 15.45 9.25 7.16
CA HIS A 119 15.62 8.36 8.32
C HIS A 119 16.98 7.69 8.38
N HIS A 120 17.57 7.25 7.26
CA HIS A 120 18.94 6.69 7.25
C HIS A 120 19.98 7.69 7.78
N ALA A 121 19.76 8.99 7.57
CA ALA A 121 20.62 10.03 8.13
C ALA A 121 20.53 10.16 9.66
N LYS A 122 19.44 9.68 10.28
CA LYS A 122 19.13 9.89 11.70
C LYS A 122 19.14 8.60 12.53
N ASP A 123 18.86 7.46 11.91
CA ASP A 123 18.69 6.17 12.58
C ASP A 123 19.32 5.05 11.75
N LYS A 124 20.30 4.34 12.33
CA LYS A 124 20.96 3.18 11.70
C LYS A 124 20.09 1.91 11.76
N ASN A 125 19.06 1.89 12.60
CA ASN A 125 18.14 0.77 12.80
C ASN A 125 16.77 1.07 12.20
N LEU A 126 16.74 1.71 11.02
CA LEU A 126 15.51 2.02 10.32
C LEU A 126 14.69 0.75 10.09
N LYS A 127 13.52 0.68 10.72
CA LYS A 127 12.56 -0.40 10.54
C LYS A 127 12.10 -0.42 9.08
N ARG A 128 12.07 -1.63 8.51
CA ARG A 128 11.63 -1.89 7.14
C ARG A 128 10.44 -2.85 7.16
N ALA A 129 9.61 -2.81 6.11
CA ALA A 129 8.53 -3.77 5.92
C ALA A 129 9.06 -5.12 5.41
N LEU A 130 9.93 -5.74 6.23
CA LEU A 130 10.61 -7.00 6.02
C LEU A 130 10.33 -7.94 7.19
N GLY A 131 10.44 -9.25 6.94
CA GLY A 131 10.30 -10.30 7.93
C GLY A 131 8.99 -11.07 7.83
N GLN A 132 8.70 -11.83 8.87
CA GLN A 132 7.62 -12.82 8.87
C GLN A 132 6.23 -12.20 8.76
N GLN A 133 6.02 -10.97 9.21
CA GLN A 133 4.70 -10.33 9.18
C GLN A 133 4.36 -9.71 7.82
N TRP A 134 5.32 -9.69 6.89
CA TRP A 134 5.16 -9.04 5.59
C TRP A 134 5.17 -10.06 4.46
N SER A 135 4.15 -10.08 3.61
CA SER A 135 4.11 -10.97 2.45
C SER A 135 4.80 -10.38 1.22
N CYS A 136 5.54 -11.22 0.49
CA CYS A 136 6.05 -10.87 -0.82
C CYS A 136 5.02 -11.09 -1.96
N GLU A 137 4.04 -11.96 -1.77
CA GLU A 137 3.01 -12.31 -2.75
C GLU A 137 1.64 -11.70 -2.42
N SER A 138 0.73 -11.67 -3.39
CA SER A 138 -0.64 -11.21 -3.15
C SER A 138 -1.39 -12.19 -2.24
N MET A 139 -2.13 -11.65 -1.27
CA MET A 139 -2.95 -12.42 -0.34
C MET A 139 -4.41 -12.53 -0.80
N ILE A 140 -4.76 -11.88 -1.90
CA ILE A 140 -6.09 -11.93 -2.51
C ILE A 140 -5.99 -12.63 -3.87
N PRO A 141 -7.01 -13.42 -4.25
CA PRO A 141 -6.95 -14.21 -5.49
C PRO A 141 -7.03 -13.35 -6.76
N ILE A 142 -7.58 -12.13 -6.67
CA ILE A 142 -7.69 -11.20 -7.78
C ILE A 142 -6.77 -10.01 -7.50
N MET A 143 -5.76 -9.86 -8.35
CA MET A 143 -4.81 -8.75 -8.27
C MET A 143 -5.54 -7.42 -8.47
N THR A 144 -5.34 -6.47 -7.57
CA THR A 144 -5.87 -5.11 -7.77
C THR A 144 -5.12 -4.38 -8.89
N GLU A 145 -5.74 -3.35 -9.48
CA GLU A 145 -5.06 -2.48 -10.46
C GLU A 145 -3.75 -1.91 -9.91
N THR A 146 -3.76 -1.46 -8.65
CA THR A 146 -2.57 -0.97 -7.97
C THR A 146 -1.48 -2.03 -7.88
N GLU A 147 -1.83 -3.28 -7.56
CA GLU A 147 -0.86 -4.38 -7.53
C GLU A 147 -0.29 -4.70 -8.91
N ALA A 148 -1.13 -4.69 -9.95
CA ALA A 148 -0.69 -4.91 -11.32
C ALA A 148 0.27 -3.81 -11.79
N LEU A 149 -0.04 -2.55 -11.49
CA LEU A 149 0.84 -1.42 -11.78
C LEU A 149 2.17 -1.53 -11.02
N CYS A 150 2.13 -1.91 -9.74
CA CYS A 150 3.34 -2.07 -8.94
C CYS A 150 4.22 -3.20 -9.47
N LEU A 151 3.62 -4.32 -9.87
CA LEU A 151 4.34 -5.42 -10.51
C LEU A 151 5.04 -4.97 -11.79
N HIS A 152 4.32 -4.24 -12.66
CA HIS A 152 4.88 -3.72 -13.91
C HIS A 152 6.05 -2.77 -13.68
N GLN A 153 5.97 -1.92 -12.66
CA GLN A 153 7.00 -0.93 -12.31
C GLN A 153 8.10 -1.49 -11.40
N SER A 154 8.05 -2.79 -11.07
CA SER A 154 8.93 -3.41 -10.08
C SER A 154 8.93 -2.66 -8.73
N THR A 155 7.79 -2.09 -8.33
CA THR A 155 7.63 -1.41 -7.04
C THR A 155 7.04 -2.38 -6.00
N PRO A 156 7.48 -2.32 -4.74
CA PRO A 156 6.97 -3.23 -3.72
C PRO A 156 5.54 -2.87 -3.34
N VAL A 157 4.75 -3.90 -3.06
CA VAL A 157 3.50 -3.78 -2.29
C VAL A 157 3.74 -4.44 -0.94
N HIS A 158 3.59 -3.65 0.11
CA HIS A 158 3.73 -4.05 1.51
C HIS A 158 2.40 -4.61 1.99
N ARG A 159 2.40 -5.89 2.36
CA ARG A 159 1.19 -6.63 2.71
C ARG A 159 1.34 -7.25 4.09
N CYS A 160 0.38 -6.99 4.96
CA CYS A 160 0.32 -7.59 6.29
C CYS A 160 -1.13 -8.00 6.58
N LEU A 161 -1.31 -9.17 7.20
CA LEU A 161 -2.61 -9.66 7.63
C LEU A 161 -2.68 -9.61 9.15
N PHE A 162 -3.77 -9.08 9.69
CA PHE A 162 -4.05 -9.07 11.12
C PHE A 162 -5.25 -9.95 11.44
N LYS A 163 -5.23 -10.58 12.61
CA LYS A 163 -6.40 -11.27 13.20
C LYS A 163 -6.75 -10.65 14.55
N LYS A 164 -8.03 -10.73 14.90
CA LYS A 164 -8.54 -10.54 16.25
C LYS A 164 -8.53 -11.85 17.02
#